data_AF-A0A524N7V9-F1
#
_entry.id   AF-A0A524N7V9-F1
#
_cell.length_a   1.000
_cell.length_b   1.000
_cell.length_c   1.000
_cell.angle_alpha   90.00
_cell.angle_beta   90.00
_cell.angle_gamma   90.00
#
_symmetry.space_group_name_H-M   'P 1'
#
loop_
_entity.id
_entity.type
_entity.pdbx_description
1 polymer ?
#
loop_
_entity_poly.entity_id
_entity_poly.type
_entity_poly.pdbx_seq_one_letter_code
_entity_poly.pdbx_strand_id
1 'polypeptide(L)' 'MRFYILALIMGICCSCNIVEAPPNILLIVVDDLGYSDLQCYGNVLVETPNIDRLASQGVRFTNSYASCTV' A
#
# COMPACT_ATOMS: atom_id res chain seq x y z
N MET A 1 -4.20 40.71 -24.23
CA MET A 1 -4.79 40.35 -22.92
C MET A 1 -4.97 38.85 -22.70
N ARG A 2 -5.29 38.03 -23.71
CA ARG A 2 -5.48 36.57 -23.57
C ARG A 2 -4.20 35.76 -23.24
N PHE A 3 -3.04 36.19 -23.75
CA PHE A 3 -1.74 35.55 -23.48
C PHE A 3 -1.21 35.77 -22.05
N TYR A 4 -1.49 36.92 -21.44
CA TYR A 4 -1.07 37.21 -20.05
C TYR A 4 -1.82 36.35 -19.02
N ILE A 5 -3.09 36.03 -19.28
CA ILE A 5 -3.89 35.12 -18.43
C ILE A 5 -3.32 33.70 -18.46
N LEU A 6 -2.87 33.22 -19.62
CA LEU A 6 -2.25 31.89 -19.75
C LEU A 6 -0.90 31.82 -19.03
N ALA A 7 -0.08 32.87 -19.14
CA ALA A 7 1.20 32.97 -18.43
C ALA A 7 1.01 33.02 -16.89
N LEU A 8 -0.04 33.68 -16.42
CA LEU A 8 -0.39 33.75 -14.99
C LEU A 8 -0.82 32.38 -14.42
N ILE A 9 -1.62 31.62 -15.17
CA ILE A 9 -2.06 30.26 -14.77
C ILE A 9 -0.88 29.29 -14.72
N MET A 10 0.06 29.40 -15.66
CA MET A 10 1.28 28.58 -15.69
C MET A 10 2.23 28.90 -14.53
N GLY A 11 2.31 30.18 -14.12
CA GLY A 11 3.10 30.61 -12.97
C GLY A 11 2.54 30.12 -11.63
N ILE A 12 1.20 30.04 -11.49
CA ILE A 12 0.54 29.53 -10.28
C ILE A 12 0.74 28.01 -10.13
N CYS A 13 0.78 27.26 -11.23
CA CYS A 13 0.95 25.80 -11.20
C CYS A 13 2.36 25.36 -10.76
N CYS A 14 3.37 26.24 -10.88
CA CYS A 14 4.77 25.87 -10.70
C CYS A 14 5.27 25.95 -9.23
N SER A 15 4.44 26.39 -8.28
CA SER A 15 4.86 26.69 -6.90
C SER A 15 4.52 25.60 -5.87
N CYS A 16 4.10 24.40 -6.28
CA CYS A 16 3.87 23.31 -5.34
C CYS A 16 5.19 22.57 -5.03
N ASN A 17 5.90 23.01 -4.00
CA ASN A 17 6.95 22.21 -3.39
C ASN A 17 6.31 21.21 -2.42
N ILE A 18 6.17 19.97 -2.85
CA ILE A 18 5.84 18.86 -1.96
C ILE A 18 7.16 18.45 -1.30
N VAL A 19 7.32 18.77 -0.01
CA VAL A 19 8.40 18.19 0.80
C VAL A 19 8.03 16.73 1.01
N GLU A 20 8.62 15.84 0.21
CA GLU A 20 8.47 14.40 0.40
C GLU A 20 9.23 13.99 1.66
N ALA A 21 8.50 13.92 2.78
CA ALA A 21 8.99 13.24 3.96
C ALA A 21 9.20 11.76 3.63
N PRO A 22 10.24 11.10 4.17
CA PRO A 22 10.39 9.66 4.00
C PRO A 22 9.13 8.94 4.51
N PRO A 23 8.69 7.86 3.85
CA PRO A 23 7.52 7.12 4.28
C PRO A 23 7.76 6.51 5.66
N ASN A 24 6.70 6.45 6.47
CA ASN A 24 6.72 5.66 7.69
C ASN A 24 6.60 4.18 7.34
N ILE A 25 7.40 3.32 7.96
CA ILE A 25 7.36 1.87 7.75
C ILE A 25 6.77 1.21 9.00
N LEU A 26 5.64 0.53 8.84
CA LEU A 26 5.06 -0.33 9.86
C LEU A 26 5.26 -1.79 9.46
N LEU A 27 6.09 -2.51 10.21
CA LEU A 27 6.31 -3.94 10.03
C LEU A 27 5.45 -4.72 11.03
N ILE A 28 4.55 -5.56 10.53
CA ILE A 28 3.71 -6.45 11.32
C ILE A 28 4.18 -7.88 11.05
N VAL A 29 4.60 -8.59 12.09
CA VAL A 29 5.00 -10.00 12.02
C VAL A 29 4.05 -10.79 12.93
N VAL A 30 3.55 -11.91 12.42
CA VAL A 30 2.63 -12.80 13.13
C VAL A 30 3.34 -14.13 13.32
N ASP A 31 3.31 -14.64 14.54
CA ASP A 31 3.85 -15.95 14.91
C ASP A 31 2.92 -17.07 14.44
N ASP A 32 3.50 -18.18 13.96
CA ASP A 32 2.77 -19.38 13.52
C ASP A 32 1.60 -19.16 12.54
N LEU A 33 1.69 -18.16 11.65
CA LEU A 33 0.69 -17.94 10.61
C LEU A 33 0.96 -18.80 9.37
N GLY A 34 0.12 -19.79 9.14
CA GLY A 34 0.15 -20.65 7.96
C GLY A 34 -0.34 -19.95 6.69
N TYR A 35 0.09 -20.45 5.53
CA TYR A 35 -0.27 -19.87 4.22
C TYR A 35 -1.79 -19.82 3.99
N SER A 36 -2.51 -20.84 4.42
CA SER A 36 -3.95 -20.99 4.19
C SER A 36 -4.82 -20.44 5.33
N ASP A 37 -4.25 -19.70 6.28
CA ASP A 37 -5.00 -19.27 7.48
C ASP A 37 -5.87 -18.04 7.23
N LEU A 38 -5.54 -17.23 6.22
CA LEU A 38 -6.26 -16.00 5.89
C LEU A 38 -7.26 -16.23 4.75
N GLN A 39 -8.38 -15.51 4.81
CA GLN A 39 -9.43 -15.56 3.79
C GLN A 39 -8.89 -15.15 2.42
N CYS A 40 -8.07 -14.09 2.35
CA CYS A 40 -7.51 -13.65 1.08
C CYS A 40 -6.61 -14.72 0.42
N TYR A 41 -6.03 -15.68 1.16
CA TYR A 41 -5.29 -16.81 0.59
C TYR A 41 -6.16 -18.05 0.29
N GLY A 42 -7.48 -17.93 0.41
CA GLY A 42 -8.45 -18.97 0.02
C GLY A 42 -9.09 -19.73 1.18
N ASN A 43 -8.88 -19.31 2.43
CA ASN A 43 -9.61 -19.87 3.55
C ASN A 43 -11.11 -19.51 3.47
N VAL A 44 -12.00 -20.50 3.51
CA VAL A 44 -13.45 -20.30 3.43
C VAL A 44 -14.15 -20.29 4.80
N LEU A 45 -13.41 -20.60 5.88
CA LEU A 45 -13.95 -20.75 7.23
C LEU A 45 -13.59 -19.58 8.15
N VAL A 46 -12.47 -18.90 7.87
CA VAL A 46 -11.95 -17.80 8.69
C VAL A 46 -12.20 -16.48 7.97
N GLU A 47 -12.80 -15.52 8.68
CA GLU A 47 -13.01 -14.16 8.17
C GLU A 47 -11.86 -13.25 8.62
N THR A 48 -11.18 -12.59 7.67
CA THR A 48 -10.05 -11.70 7.96
C THR A 48 -10.17 -10.32 7.30
N PRO A 49 -11.29 -9.58 7.53
CA PRO A 49 -11.66 -8.43 6.71
C PRO A 49 -10.62 -7.29 6.70
N ASN A 50 -9.90 -7.09 7.80
CA ASN A 50 -8.84 -6.07 7.87
C ASN A 50 -7.60 -6.46 7.05
N ILE A 51 -7.21 -7.73 7.07
CA ILE A 51 -6.07 -8.24 6.31
C ILE A 51 -6.43 -8.33 4.84
N ASP A 52 -7.65 -8.74 4.52
CA ASP A 52 -8.16 -8.80 3.15
C ASP A 52 -8.22 -7.40 2.51
N ARG A 53 -8.63 -6.39 3.28
CA ARG A 53 -8.59 -4.99 2.85
C ARG A 53 -7.15 -4.51 2.62
N LEU A 54 -6.21 -4.88 3.49
CA LEU A 54 -4.80 -4.55 3.28
C LEU A 54 -4.25 -5.21 2.01
N ALA A 55 -4.60 -6.48 1.76
CA ALA A 55 -4.19 -7.22 0.58
C ALA A 55 -4.79 -6.63 -0.72
N SER A 56 -6.01 -6.10 -0.69
CA SER A 56 -6.65 -5.48 -1.88
C SER A 56 -6.16 -4.07 -2.19
N GLN A 57 -5.62 -3.36 -1.19
CA GLN A 57 -5.06 -2.01 -1.34
C GLN A 57 -3.55 -2.01 -1.62
N GLY A 58 -2.92 -3.18 -1.60
CA GLY A 58 -1.47 -3.33 -1.75
C GLY A 58 -1.08 -4.44 -2.71
N VAL A 59 0.12 -4.99 -2.46
CA VAL A 59 0.65 -6.14 -3.20
C VAL A 59 0.65 -7.34 -2.28
N ARG A 60 0.07 -8.44 -2.75
CA ARG A 60 0.08 -9.73 -2.05
C ARG A 60 1.02 -10.71 -2.74
N PHE A 61 1.97 -11.24 -2.00
CA PHE A 61 2.88 -12.28 -2.49
C PHE A 61 2.25 -13.65 -2.25
N THR A 62 1.95 -14.39 -3.32
CA THR A 62 1.41 -15.76 -3.21
C THR A 62 2.49 -16.83 -3.15
N ASN A 63 3.76 -16.45 -3.33
CA ASN A 63 4.92 -17.33 -3.27
C ASN A 63 5.98 -16.74 -2.31
N SER A 64 5.66 -16.68 -1.02
CA SER A 64 6.55 -16.22 0.05
C SER A 64 6.90 -17.38 0.99
N TYR A 65 8.18 -17.61 1.23
CA TYR A 65 8.68 -18.71 2.06
C TYR A 65 9.55 -18.18 3.20
N ALA A 66 9.35 -18.72 4.40
CA ALA A 66 10.32 -18.55 5.47
C ALA A 66 11.56 -19.40 5.16
N SER A 67 12.75 -18.86 5.45
CA SER A 67 14.01 -19.58 5.19
C SER A 67 14.22 -20.78 6.14
N CYS A 68 13.55 -20.77 7.29
CA CYS A 68 13.50 -21.87 8.24
C CYS A 68 12.09 -21.94 8.83
N THR A 69 11.64 -23.16 9.11
CA THR A 69 10.45 -23.43 9.92
C THR A 69 10.92 -23.74 11.34
N VAL A 70 10.29 -23.11 12.34
CA VAL A 70 10.51 -23.43 13.76
C VAL A 70 9.36 -24.23 14.31
#